data_AF-A0A6C1KB13-F1
#
_entry.id   AF-A0A6C1KB13-F1
#
_cell.length_a   1.000
_cell.length_b   1.000
_cell.length_c   1.000
_cell.angle_alpha   90.00
_cell.angle_beta   90.00
_cell.angle_gamma   90.00
#
_symmetry.space_group_name_H-M   'P 1'
#
loop_
_entity.id
_entity.type
_entity.pdbx_description
1 polymer ?
#
loop_
_entity_poly.entity_id
_entity_poly.type
_entity_poly.pdbx_seq_one_letter_code
_entity_poly.pdbx_strand_id
1 'polypeptide(L)'
;MIVPDATPPDPCPPDPCPPDACAARPNRLPWPPMIYGGALAAALALGALAPSFWPPLLAGPAVRGGGAVVAGLGLGLDLWAIVTLHRARTNILPHRAADRLVTSGPFALSRNPIYLGNTLLLLGLGMALANGWLLAAALLAALATDRLAARREERHLAAKFGAAFDAYAARVPRWIGWWRASTPPPPPGPDRN
;
A
#
# COMPACT_ATOMS: atom_id res chain seq x y z
N MET A 1 -17.93 0.28 -4.86
CA MET A 1 -18.93 0.74 -3.87
C MET A 1 -18.22 1.76 -3.00
N ILE A 2 -18.66 3.02 -3.02
CA ILE A 2 -18.09 4.08 -2.20
C ILE A 2 -18.89 4.08 -0.90
N VAL A 3 -18.25 3.84 0.24
CA VAL A 3 -18.94 3.96 1.54
C VAL A 3 -19.24 5.46 1.74
N PRO A 4 -20.50 5.85 2.01
CA PRO A 4 -20.82 7.24 2.33
C PRO A 4 -20.10 7.68 3.60
N ASP A 5 -19.96 8.99 3.76
CA ASP A 5 -19.33 9.63 4.92
C ASP A 5 -19.85 9.02 6.22
N ALA A 6 -18.95 8.65 7.13
CA ALA A 6 -19.36 8.36 8.50
C ALA A 6 -19.88 9.69 9.08
N THR A 7 -21.00 9.62 9.80
CA THR A 7 -21.53 10.75 10.56
C THR A 7 -20.38 11.44 11.31
N PRO A 8 -20.23 12.78 11.22
CA PRO A 8 -19.14 13.46 11.88
C PRO A 8 -19.11 13.07 13.36
N PRO A 9 -17.93 12.82 13.96
CA PRO A 9 -17.84 12.60 15.39
C PRO A 9 -18.47 13.79 16.12
N ASP A 10 -19.11 13.50 17.26
CA ASP A 10 -19.77 14.49 18.11
C ASP A 10 -18.94 15.78 18.24
N PRO A 11 -19.60 16.96 18.27
CA PRO A 11 -18.89 18.23 18.39
C PRO A 11 -17.96 18.18 19.61
N CYS A 12 -16.70 18.53 19.39
CA CYS A 12 -15.67 18.55 20.43
C CYS A 12 -16.19 19.24 21.70
N PRO A 13 -15.83 18.75 22.89
CA PRO A 13 -16.09 19.48 24.13
C PRO A 13 -15.46 20.88 24.06
N PRO A 14 -16.12 21.90 24.64
CA PRO A 14 -15.68 23.29 24.54
C PRO A 14 -14.40 23.53 25.36
N ASP A 15 -13.31 23.77 24.62
CA ASP A 15 -12.02 24.40 24.96
C ASP A 15 -11.21 24.05 26.24
N PRO A 16 -9.87 24.21 26.20
CA PRO A 16 -9.02 24.52 25.04
C PRO A 16 -8.35 23.25 24.54
N CYS A 17 -8.64 22.87 23.29
CA CYS A 17 -7.85 21.84 22.61
C CYS A 17 -6.40 22.32 22.46
N PRO A 18 -5.38 21.51 22.82
CA PRO A 18 -4.01 21.83 22.47
C PRO A 18 -3.92 21.92 20.94
N PRO A 19 -3.29 22.97 20.37
CA PRO A 19 -3.30 23.28 18.93
C PRO A 19 -2.73 22.17 18.03
N ASP A 20 -2.13 21.15 18.62
CA ASP A 20 -1.38 20.09 17.94
C ASP A 20 -2.18 18.78 17.80
N ALA A 21 -3.29 18.60 18.53
CA ALA A 21 -3.98 17.32 18.66
C ALA A 21 -5.00 17.05 17.53
N CYS A 22 -5.61 18.08 16.94
CA CYS A 22 -6.69 17.92 15.95
C CYS A 22 -6.21 17.95 14.48
N ALA A 23 -4.92 18.19 14.21
CA ALA A 23 -4.41 18.38 12.83
C ALA A 23 -3.05 17.71 12.58
N ALA A 24 -2.67 16.71 13.36
CA ALA A 24 -1.37 16.05 13.21
C ALA A 24 -1.36 15.11 11.98
N ARG A 25 -0.92 15.69 10.86
CA ARG A 25 -0.63 15.05 9.56
C ARG A 25 0.08 13.70 9.74
N PRO A 26 -0.43 12.58 9.19
CA PRO A 26 0.23 11.28 9.30
C PRO A 26 1.58 11.24 8.58
N ASN A 27 1.73 11.86 7.41
CA ASN A 27 3.00 11.91 6.70
C ASN A 27 3.22 13.32 6.12
N ARG A 28 4.34 13.95 6.49
CA ARG A 28 4.75 15.27 5.96
C ARG A 28 5.60 15.19 4.68
N LEU A 29 5.96 13.98 4.24
CA LEU A 29 6.82 13.73 3.08
C LEU A 29 6.18 12.67 2.17
N PRO A 30 6.33 12.75 0.83
CA PRO A 30 5.91 11.71 -0.11
C PRO A 30 6.89 10.51 -0.06
N TRP A 31 6.96 9.85 1.09
CA TRP A 31 7.88 8.74 1.34
C TRP A 31 7.76 7.57 0.35
N PRO A 32 6.57 7.09 -0.07
CA PRO A 32 6.51 5.83 -0.80
C PRO A 32 7.12 5.86 -2.22
N PRO A 33 6.82 6.84 -3.08
CA PRO A 33 7.49 6.96 -4.39
C PRO A 33 9.00 7.19 -4.24
N MET A 34 9.41 7.92 -3.19
CA MET A 34 10.83 8.17 -2.90
C MET A 34 11.55 6.93 -2.40
N ILE A 35 10.90 6.08 -1.60
CA ILE A 35 11.46 4.80 -1.12
C ILE A 35 11.71 3.88 -2.31
N TYR A 36 10.72 3.68 -3.19
CA TYR A 36 10.89 2.81 -4.36
C TYR A 36 11.81 3.41 -5.42
N GLY A 37 11.78 4.73 -5.64
CA GLY A 37 12.70 5.42 -6.54
C GLY A 37 14.15 5.39 -6.05
N GLY A 38 14.37 5.61 -4.75
CA GLY A 38 15.67 5.49 -4.11
C GLY A 38 16.19 4.04 -4.11
N ALA A 39 15.31 3.08 -3.83
CA ALA A 39 15.64 1.66 -3.91
C ALA A 39 16.03 1.23 -5.33
N LEU A 40 15.33 1.72 -6.36
CA LEU A 40 15.67 1.49 -7.76
C LEU A 40 17.04 2.07 -8.11
N ALA A 41 17.28 3.35 -7.77
CA ALA A 41 18.56 4.01 -8.05
C ALA A 41 19.72 3.30 -7.33
N ALA A 42 19.56 2.95 -6.06
CA ALA A 42 20.56 2.23 -5.29
C ALA A 42 20.83 0.84 -5.87
N ALA A 43 19.80 0.10 -6.29
CA ALA A 43 19.95 -1.22 -6.89
C ALA A 43 20.64 -1.19 -8.26
N LEU A 44 20.38 -0.16 -9.08
CA LEU A 44 21.07 0.05 -10.34
C LEU A 44 22.54 0.44 -10.12
N ALA A 45 22.81 1.34 -9.16
CA ALA A 45 24.17 1.70 -8.78
C ALA A 45 24.95 0.48 -8.25
N LEU A 46 24.37 -0.31 -7.34
CA LEU A 46 24.97 -1.54 -6.83
C LEU A 46 25.19 -2.57 -7.94
N GLY A 47 24.25 -2.72 -8.88
CA GLY A 47 24.42 -3.61 -10.04
C GLY A 47 25.51 -3.16 -11.01
N ALA A 48 25.81 -1.86 -11.07
CA ALA A 48 26.91 -1.32 -11.87
C ALA A 48 28.27 -1.40 -11.15
N LEU A 49 28.28 -1.31 -9.82
CA LEU A 49 29.50 -1.22 -9.00
C LEU A 49 29.93 -2.56 -8.39
N ALA A 50 29.00 -3.50 -8.20
CA ALA A 50 29.25 -4.79 -7.56
C ALA A 50 28.76 -5.93 -8.45
N PRO A 51 29.44 -7.10 -8.42
CA PRO A 51 28.95 -8.28 -9.12
C PRO A 51 27.51 -8.61 -8.72
N SER A 52 26.63 -8.78 -9.71
CA SER A 52 25.29 -9.28 -9.46
C SER A 52 25.37 -10.68 -8.88
N PHE A 53 24.60 -10.96 -7.82
CA PHE A 53 24.46 -12.30 -7.25
C PHE A 53 23.42 -13.15 -8.01
N TRP A 54 23.00 -12.73 -9.21
CA TRP A 54 22.04 -13.46 -10.02
C TRP A 54 22.64 -14.79 -10.52
N PRO A 55 21.97 -15.94 -10.31
CA PRO A 55 22.46 -17.23 -10.80
C PRO A 55 22.55 -17.23 -12.33
N PRO A 56 23.72 -17.48 -12.96
CA PRO A 56 23.87 -17.44 -14.42
C PRO A 56 22.92 -18.39 -15.15
N LEU A 57 22.58 -19.53 -14.54
CA LEU A 57 21.65 -20.53 -15.07
C LEU A 57 20.21 -19.98 -15.20
N LEU A 58 19.84 -18.96 -14.42
CA LEU A 58 18.52 -18.33 -14.44
C LEU A 58 18.51 -17.03 -15.27
N ALA A 59 19.58 -16.72 -16.01
CA ALA A 59 19.66 -15.52 -16.85
C ALA A 59 19.12 -15.73 -18.28
N GLY A 60 18.48 -16.87 -18.55
CA GLY A 60 17.96 -17.24 -19.87
C GLY A 60 16.81 -16.35 -20.36
N PRO A 61 16.54 -16.35 -21.68
CA PRO A 61 15.53 -15.48 -22.29
C PRO A 61 14.12 -15.71 -21.74
N ALA A 62 13.78 -16.94 -21.34
CA ALA A 62 12.49 -17.25 -20.71
C ALA A 62 12.29 -16.54 -19.37
N VAL A 63 13.31 -16.51 -18.51
CA VAL A 63 13.25 -15.83 -17.21
C VAL A 63 13.18 -14.32 -17.41
N ARG A 64 13.96 -13.78 -18.37
CA ARG A 64 13.93 -12.35 -18.70
C ARG A 64 12.57 -11.92 -19.26
N GLY A 65 11.99 -12.72 -20.16
CA GLY A 65 10.65 -12.51 -20.70
C GLY A 65 9.59 -12.58 -19.62
N GLY A 66 9.64 -13.59 -18.75
CA GLY A 66 8.77 -13.68 -17.58
C GLY A 66 8.89 -12.48 -16.64
N GLY A 67 10.12 -12.02 -16.40
CA GLY A 67 10.41 -10.80 -15.63
C GLY A 67 9.77 -9.55 -16.24
N ALA A 68 9.88 -9.38 -17.56
CA ALA A 68 9.24 -8.26 -18.26
C ALA A 68 7.71 -8.31 -18.16
N VAL A 69 7.10 -9.50 -18.22
CA VAL A 69 5.66 -9.68 -18.00
C VAL A 69 5.28 -9.29 -16.57
N VAL A 70 6.02 -9.76 -15.56
CA VAL A 70 5.77 -9.41 -14.15
C VAL A 70 5.90 -7.90 -13.93
N ALA A 71 6.92 -7.27 -14.51
CA ALA A 71 7.10 -5.82 -14.45
C ALA A 71 5.92 -5.07 -15.09
N GLY A 72 5.47 -5.52 -16.26
CA GLY A 72 4.31 -4.96 -16.95
C GLY A 72 3.02 -5.10 -16.14
N LEU A 73 2.81 -6.23 -15.47
CA LEU A 73 1.67 -6.44 -14.57
C LEU A 73 1.73 -5.51 -13.34
N GLY A 74 2.91 -5.33 -12.76
CA GLY A 74 3.12 -4.38 -11.66
C GLY A 74 2.77 -2.95 -12.06
N LEU A 75 3.29 -2.49 -13.21
CA LEU A 75 2.97 -1.18 -13.76
C LEU A 75 1.48 -1.04 -14.10
N GLY A 76 0.86 -2.07 -14.66
CA GLY A 76 -0.57 -2.10 -14.95
C GLY A 76 -1.41 -1.96 -13.68
N LEU A 77 -1.00 -2.61 -12.59
CA LEU A 77 -1.66 -2.49 -11.29
C LEU A 77 -1.53 -1.08 -10.71
N ASP A 78 -0.35 -0.46 -10.81
CA ASP A 78 -0.11 0.92 -10.38
C ASP A 78 -0.99 1.91 -11.14
N LEU A 79 -1.00 1.80 -12.47
CA LEU A 79 -1.85 2.64 -13.32
C LEU A 79 -3.33 2.43 -13.01
N TRP A 80 -3.77 1.19 -12.79
CA TRP A 80 -5.16 0.92 -12.42
C TRP A 80 -5.51 1.51 -11.06
N ALA A 81 -4.62 1.45 -10.08
CA ALA A 81 -4.81 2.05 -8.76
C ALA A 81 -4.88 3.57 -8.83
N ILE A 82 -3.95 4.20 -9.56
CA ILE A 82 -3.94 5.65 -9.79
C ILE A 82 -5.22 6.10 -10.49
N VAL A 83 -5.63 5.39 -11.56
CA VAL A 83 -6.87 5.71 -12.29
C VAL A 83 -8.09 5.52 -11.41
N THR A 84 -8.13 4.49 -10.56
CA THR A 84 -9.26 4.24 -9.64
C THR A 84 -9.36 5.36 -8.59
N LEU A 85 -8.25 5.78 -8.00
CA LEU A 85 -8.19 6.94 -7.09
C LEU A 85 -8.63 8.23 -7.80
N HIS A 86 -8.08 8.48 -8.99
CA HIS A 86 -8.39 9.66 -9.79
C HIS A 86 -9.88 9.71 -10.18
N ARG A 87 -10.47 8.58 -10.58
CA ARG A 87 -11.89 8.46 -10.93
C ARG A 87 -12.81 8.59 -9.71
N ALA A 88 -12.35 8.13 -8.55
CA ALA A 88 -13.09 8.26 -7.30
C ALA A 88 -13.08 9.71 -6.75
N ARG A 89 -12.38 10.66 -7.40
CA ARG A 89 -12.16 12.04 -6.91
C ARG A 89 -11.71 12.09 -5.45
N THR A 90 -11.07 11.03 -4.99
CA THR A 90 -10.39 10.97 -3.69
C THR A 90 -8.93 11.23 -3.96
N ASN A 91 -8.38 12.18 -3.22
CA ASN A 91 -7.10 12.79 -3.55
C ASN A 91 -6.01 11.72 -3.65
N ILE A 92 -5.29 11.69 -4.77
CA ILE A 92 -4.15 10.77 -5.05
C ILE A 92 -3.00 11.01 -4.06
N LEU A 93 -3.08 12.08 -3.27
CA LEU A 93 -2.06 12.47 -2.32
C LEU A 93 -2.34 11.88 -0.93
N PRO A 94 -1.32 11.26 -0.28
CA PRO A 94 -1.33 10.91 1.14
C PRO A 94 -1.47 12.11 2.12
N HIS A 95 -1.87 13.28 1.61
CA HIS A 95 -1.73 14.61 2.21
C HIS A 95 -3.07 15.31 2.49
N ARG A 96 -4.20 14.67 2.15
CA ARG A 96 -5.51 15.08 2.67
C ARG A 96 -6.20 13.84 3.23
N ALA A 97 -6.77 13.97 4.42
CA ALA A 97 -7.52 12.91 5.07
C ALA A 97 -8.51 12.34 4.04
N ALA A 98 -8.41 11.05 3.72
CA ALA A 98 -9.30 10.44 2.73
C ALA A 98 -10.74 10.71 3.17
N ASP A 99 -11.52 11.47 2.40
CA ASP A 99 -12.91 11.78 2.76
C ASP A 99 -13.84 10.58 2.50
N ARG A 100 -13.36 9.59 1.75
CA ARG A 100 -14.10 8.36 1.44
C ARG A 100 -13.17 7.17 1.37
N LEU A 101 -13.62 6.04 1.92
CA LEU A 101 -12.92 4.76 1.84
C LEU A 101 -13.19 4.11 0.47
N VAL A 102 -12.18 4.03 -0.38
CA VAL A 102 -12.27 3.38 -1.70
C VAL A 102 -11.97 1.90 -1.55
N THR A 103 -12.98 1.05 -1.80
CA THR A 103 -12.89 -0.40 -1.61
C THR A 103 -13.05 -1.20 -2.92
N SER A 104 -13.10 -0.51 -4.06
CA SER A 104 -13.34 -1.12 -5.37
C SER A 104 -12.12 -1.13 -6.28
N GLY A 105 -12.11 -2.05 -7.24
CA GLY A 105 -11.03 -2.20 -8.22
C GLY A 105 -9.79 -2.82 -7.56
N PRO A 106 -8.59 -2.24 -7.72
CA PRO A 106 -7.37 -2.82 -7.17
C PRO A 106 -7.33 -2.78 -5.64
N PHE A 107 -8.08 -1.87 -5.01
CA PHE A 107 -8.27 -1.80 -3.55
C PHE A 107 -9.13 -2.93 -2.98
N ALA A 108 -9.76 -3.75 -3.82
CA ALA A 108 -10.43 -4.98 -3.38
C ALA A 108 -9.45 -6.17 -3.31
N LEU A 109 -8.33 -6.09 -4.04
CA LEU A 109 -7.31 -7.14 -4.08
C LEU A 109 -6.28 -6.97 -2.94
N SER A 110 -5.88 -5.73 -2.71
CA SER A 110 -4.92 -5.35 -1.67
C SER A 110 -5.33 -4.00 -1.10
N ARG A 111 -5.11 -3.80 0.20
CA ARG A 111 -5.28 -2.46 0.83
C ARG A 111 -4.26 -1.45 0.31
N ASN A 112 -3.14 -1.92 -0.23
CA ASN A 112 -2.07 -1.07 -0.77
C ASN A 112 -1.65 -1.55 -2.17
N PRO A 113 -2.51 -1.41 -3.19
CA PRO A 113 -2.24 -1.95 -4.52
C PRO A 113 -1.06 -1.27 -5.22
N ILE A 114 -0.79 0.01 -4.94
CA ILE A 114 0.37 0.74 -5.46
C ILE A 114 1.66 0.15 -4.91
N TYR A 115 1.75 -0.11 -3.61
CA TYR A 115 2.97 -0.70 -3.03
C TYR A 115 3.22 -2.12 -3.56
N LEU A 116 2.14 -2.86 -3.83
CA LEU A 116 2.21 -4.16 -4.47
C LEU A 116 2.70 -4.05 -5.92
N GLY A 117 2.17 -3.12 -6.71
CA GLY A 117 2.59 -2.90 -8.10
C GLY A 117 4.04 -2.45 -8.20
N ASN A 118 4.46 -1.49 -7.38
CA ASN A 118 5.86 -1.07 -7.24
C ASN A 118 6.81 -2.23 -6.86
N THR A 119 6.38 -3.14 -5.98
CA THR A 119 7.18 -4.33 -5.61
C THR A 119 7.31 -5.30 -6.78
N LEU A 120 6.20 -5.58 -7.47
CA LEU A 120 6.19 -6.44 -8.66
C LEU A 120 7.03 -5.85 -9.80
N LEU A 121 7.00 -4.53 -9.95
CA LEU A 121 7.81 -3.80 -10.94
C LEU A 121 9.31 -4.01 -10.68
N LEU A 122 9.77 -3.83 -9.43
CA LEU A 122 11.17 -4.07 -9.08
C LEU A 122 11.57 -5.54 -9.22
N LEU A 123 10.72 -6.48 -8.80
CA LEU A 123 10.96 -7.92 -8.95
C LEU A 123 11.08 -8.31 -10.43
N GLY A 124 10.14 -7.87 -11.26
CA GLY A 124 10.13 -8.12 -12.68
C GLY A 124 11.34 -7.52 -13.39
N LEU A 125 11.74 -6.29 -13.01
CA LEU A 125 12.94 -5.66 -13.55
C LEU A 125 14.22 -6.41 -13.14
N GLY A 126 14.29 -6.90 -11.89
CA GLY A 126 15.39 -7.74 -11.43
C GLY A 126 15.54 -9.03 -12.25
N MET A 127 14.42 -9.68 -12.58
CA MET A 127 14.40 -10.84 -13.46
C MET A 127 14.76 -10.50 -14.91
N ALA A 128 14.21 -9.42 -15.45
CA ALA A 128 14.44 -8.98 -16.83
C ALA A 128 15.90 -8.59 -17.09
N LEU A 129 16.54 -7.94 -16.10
CA LEU A 129 17.92 -7.49 -16.17
C LEU A 129 18.92 -8.51 -15.59
N ALA A 130 18.46 -9.64 -15.07
CA ALA A 130 19.29 -10.60 -14.32
C ALA A 130 20.13 -9.91 -13.21
N ASN A 131 19.49 -9.01 -12.47
CA ASN A 131 20.11 -8.21 -11.43
C ASN A 131 19.55 -8.58 -10.05
N GLY A 132 20.35 -9.29 -9.26
CA GLY A 132 19.99 -9.71 -7.91
C GLY A 132 19.71 -8.53 -6.97
N TRP A 133 20.43 -7.43 -7.12
CA TRP A 133 20.27 -6.24 -6.27
C TRP A 133 18.87 -5.64 -6.38
N LEU A 134 18.22 -5.75 -7.54
CA LEU A 134 16.83 -5.33 -7.72
C LEU A 134 15.85 -6.23 -6.97
N LEU A 135 16.10 -7.54 -6.88
CA LEU A 135 15.29 -8.43 -6.04
C LEU A 135 15.43 -8.10 -4.55
N ALA A 136 16.66 -7.87 -4.09
CA ALA A 136 16.91 -7.47 -2.71
C ALA A 136 16.25 -6.11 -2.40
N ALA A 137 16.39 -5.15 -3.31
CA ALA A 137 15.74 -3.85 -3.19
C ALA A 137 14.21 -3.96 -3.17
N ALA A 138 13.62 -4.84 -3.98
CA ALA A 138 12.17 -5.07 -3.95
C ALA A 138 11.70 -5.57 -2.58
N LEU A 139 12.39 -6.56 -2.00
CA LEU A 139 12.05 -7.12 -0.69
C LEU A 139 12.24 -6.08 0.44
N LEU A 140 13.35 -5.35 0.42
CA LEU A 140 13.65 -4.32 1.40
C LEU A 140 12.67 -3.15 1.31
N ALA A 141 12.36 -2.68 0.10
CA ALA A 141 11.39 -1.62 -0.14
C ALA A 141 9.99 -2.04 0.30
N ALA A 142 9.60 -3.29 0.05
CA ALA A 142 8.32 -3.83 0.50
C ALA A 142 8.22 -3.81 2.03
N LEU A 143 9.24 -4.31 2.73
CA LEU A 143 9.29 -4.33 4.19
C LEU A 143 9.32 -2.93 4.81
N ALA A 144 10.14 -2.03 4.24
CA ALA A 144 10.22 -0.64 4.68
C ALA A 144 8.88 0.07 4.51
N THR A 145 8.24 -0.11 3.36
CA THR A 145 6.93 0.50 3.07
C THR A 145 5.83 -0.06 3.98
N ASP A 146 5.83 -1.36 4.31
CA ASP A 146 4.88 -1.92 5.29
C ASP A 146 5.02 -1.23 6.65
N ARG A 147 6.24 -1.13 7.16
CA ARG A 147 6.49 -0.63 8.52
C ARG A 147 6.37 0.88 8.64
N LEU A 148 6.91 1.62 7.67
CA LEU A 148 7.03 3.08 7.75
C LEU A 148 5.79 3.81 7.22
N ALA A 149 5.12 3.25 6.20
CA ALA A 149 3.98 3.88 5.55
C ALA A 149 2.66 3.15 5.84
N ALA A 150 2.53 1.90 5.40
CA ALA A 150 1.24 1.19 5.39
C ALA A 150 0.61 1.10 6.78
N ARG A 151 1.37 0.70 7.81
CA ARG A 151 0.84 0.61 9.20
C ARG A 151 0.43 1.96 9.79
N ARG A 152 1.08 3.05 9.37
CA ARG A 152 0.75 4.39 9.85
C ARG A 152 -0.53 4.88 9.18
N GLU A 153 -0.65 4.61 7.89
CA GLU A 153 -1.84 4.91 7.09
C GLU A 153 -3.05 4.11 7.59
N GLU A 154 -2.91 2.81 7.84
CA GLU A 154 -3.96 1.96 8.42
C GLU A 154 -4.41 2.47 9.80
N ARG A 155 -3.49 2.86 10.68
CA ARG A 155 -3.83 3.43 12.00
C ARG A 155 -4.60 4.74 11.88
N HIS A 156 -4.23 5.58 10.93
CA HIS A 156 -4.95 6.82 10.67
C HIS A 156 -6.36 6.56 10.10
N LEU A 157 -6.48 5.61 9.17
CA LEU A 157 -7.77 5.21 8.60
C LEU A 157 -8.68 4.55 9.65
N ALA A 158 -8.12 3.71 10.53
CA ALA A 158 -8.85 3.14 11.66
C ALA A 158 -9.35 4.23 12.62
N ALA A 159 -8.51 5.22 12.93
CA ALA A 159 -8.91 6.35 13.77
C ALA A 159 -9.98 7.24 13.11
N LYS A 160 -9.95 7.41 11.78
CA LYS A 160 -10.92 8.26 11.05
C LYS A 160 -12.26 7.55 10.77
N PHE A 161 -12.24 6.28 10.39
CA PHE A 161 -13.41 5.55 9.89
C PHE A 161 -13.91 4.44 10.82
N GLY A 162 -13.18 4.12 11.89
CA GLY A 162 -13.58 3.13 12.90
C GLY A 162 -14.06 1.80 12.29
N ALA A 163 -15.29 1.41 12.66
CA ALA A 163 -15.91 0.15 12.26
C ALA A 163 -16.00 -0.06 10.74
N ALA A 164 -16.12 1.01 9.94
CA ALA A 164 -16.14 0.90 8.48
C ALA A 164 -14.79 0.44 7.92
N PHE A 165 -13.69 0.91 8.52
CA PHE A 165 -12.34 0.45 8.18
C PHE A 165 -12.10 -0.97 8.67
N ASP A 166 -12.54 -1.32 9.88
CA ASP A 166 -12.38 -2.68 10.41
C ASP A 166 -13.09 -3.72 9.54
N ALA A 167 -14.33 -3.43 9.12
CA ALA A 167 -15.08 -4.29 8.20
C ALA A 167 -14.41 -4.41 6.81
N TYR A 168 -13.69 -3.37 6.36
CA TYR A 168 -12.91 -3.41 5.14
C TYR A 168 -11.61 -4.21 5.31
N ALA A 169 -10.86 -3.96 6.38
CA ALA A 169 -9.61 -4.63 6.70
C ALA A 169 -9.79 -6.13 6.99
N ALA A 170 -10.96 -6.54 7.48
CA ALA A 170 -11.34 -7.94 7.64
C ALA A 170 -11.55 -8.67 6.31
N ARG A 171 -11.88 -7.94 5.23
CA ARG A 171 -12.17 -8.51 3.91
C ARG A 171 -10.99 -8.43 2.94
N VAL A 172 -10.14 -7.41 3.09
CA VAL A 172 -9.06 -7.15 2.13
C VAL A 172 -7.68 -7.32 2.79
N PRO A 173 -6.82 -8.20 2.26
CA PRO A 173 -5.48 -8.39 2.80
C PRO A 173 -4.62 -7.14 2.56
N ARG A 174 -3.56 -6.98 3.35
CA ARG A 174 -2.66 -5.83 3.21
C ARG A 174 -1.79 -5.90 1.95
N TRP A 175 -1.37 -7.11 1.54
CA TRP A 175 -0.42 -7.36 0.45
C TRP A 175 -0.96 -8.42 -0.52
N ILE A 176 -0.73 -9.70 -0.23
CA ILE A 176 -1.29 -10.86 -0.93
C ILE A 176 -1.81 -11.81 0.14
N GLY A 177 -3.06 -12.25 0.01
CA GLY A 177 -3.87 -12.83 1.08
C GLY A 177 -3.36 -14.16 1.61
N TRP A 178 -2.76 -14.12 2.81
CA TRP A 178 -2.55 -15.27 3.69
C TRP A 178 -2.84 -14.92 5.16
N TRP A 179 -3.91 -14.15 5.46
CA TRP A 179 -4.39 -13.97 6.84
C TRP A 179 -5.91 -13.90 6.88
N ARG A 180 -6.51 -14.81 7.67
CA ARG A 180 -7.94 -15.09 7.84
C ARG A 180 -8.79 -13.83 8.05
N ALA A 181 -9.99 -13.86 7.45
CA ALA A 181 -11.10 -13.05 7.90
C ALA A 181 -11.30 -13.26 9.41
N SER A 182 -11.11 -12.21 10.20
CA SER A 182 -11.68 -12.17 11.54
C SER A 182 -13.19 -12.15 11.37
N THR A 183 -13.85 -13.22 11.81
CA THR A 183 -15.31 -13.30 11.92
C THR A 183 -15.81 -12.03 12.61
N PRO A 184 -16.86 -11.34 12.11
CA PRO A 184 -17.44 -10.22 12.84
C PRO A 184 -17.80 -10.64 14.26
N PRO A 185 -17.62 -9.78 15.28
CA PRO A 185 -18.11 -10.09 16.61
C PRO A 185 -19.62 -10.39 16.53
N PRO A 186 -20.12 -11.38 17.29
CA PRO A 186 -21.54 -11.68 17.30
C PRO A 186 -22.33 -10.41 17.70
N PRO A 187 -23.55 -10.21 17.16
CA PRO A 187 -24.38 -9.08 17.57
C PRO A 187 -24.52 -9.08 19.10
N PRO A 188 -24.64 -7.91 19.74
CA PRO A 188 -24.93 -7.85 21.17
C PRO A 188 -26.15 -8.72 21.43
N GLY A 189 -25.99 -9.70 22.32
CA GLY A 189 -27.09 -10.58 22.71
C GLY A 189 -28.23 -9.72 23.26
N PRO A 190 -29.50 -10.16 23.11
CA PRO A 190 -30.62 -9.43 23.66
C PRO A 190 -30.32 -9.13 25.13
N ASP A 191 -30.30 -7.84 25.41
CA ASP A 191 -30.34 -7.24 26.73
C ASP A 191 -31.33 -8.03 27.58
N ARG A 192 -30.78 -8.87 28.47
CA ARG A 192 -31.58 -9.49 29.52
C ARG A 192 -31.91 -8.37 30.50
N ASN A 193 -33.16 -7.91 30.40
CA ASN A 193 -33.87 -7.02 31.34
C ASN A 193 -33.35 -7.09 32.78
#